data_AF-A0A368GGF7-F1
#
_entry.id   AF-A0A368GGF7-F1
#
_cell.length_a   1.000
_cell.length_b   1.000
_cell.length_c   1.000
_cell.angle_alpha   90.00
_cell.angle_beta   90.00
_cell.angle_gamma   90.00
#
_symmetry.space_group_name_H-M   'P 1'
#
loop_
_entity.id
_entity.type
_entity.pdbx_description
1 polymer ?
#
loop_
_entity_poly.entity_id
_entity_poly.type
_entity_poly.pdbx_seq_one_letter_code
_entity_poly.pdbx_strand_id
1 'polypeptide(L)'
;MQLQFRVRHGVTYSKGSDTPMRAQAGRSEAILKKNNGPRNPWGEDIERVHFRTGTIGKTLNVKIFVPGRYEPPVNFTRHPSDSSETLKVTTGVKNDVFSFAVHRESTGGCIFDTSIGGLIFSDKFIQLATYLPSEAMYGLGENVHPTLKLCSQHDFAGYRTWALFARDEFPVSSTLRTINLYGMHAFYLMLEPDGNAHGVFILNSNAQEFTTAPGPALIYRTIGGNLDLYFFPGPTPEEVIQQYHAFIGTPTLPAYWAFGFQLSRYGYKDLNEMMEKVDRNINAGVPLETTVADIEYMDRYKDFTVGKHWKDLPKYIRWLQREGRRAILIWDPAIQVDDAAFERALKM
;
A
#
# COMPACT_ATOMS: atom_id res chain seq x y z
N MET A 1 -4.10 -17.94 24.24
CA MET A 1 -4.12 -18.95 23.17
C MET A 1 -3.10 -18.52 22.12
N GLN A 2 -1.84 -18.96 22.27
CA GLN A 2 -0.69 -18.41 21.52
C GLN A 2 -0.18 -19.39 20.45
N LEU A 3 0.14 -18.82 19.29
CA LEU A 3 0.55 -19.44 18.02
C LEU A 3 2.08 -19.41 17.87
N GLN A 4 2.66 -20.37 17.14
CA GLN A 4 4.00 -20.82 17.50
C GLN A 4 4.81 -21.44 16.33
N PHE A 5 6.08 -21.01 16.20
CA PHE A 5 7.13 -21.65 15.40
C PHE A 5 8.42 -21.83 16.24
N ARG A 6 9.23 -22.88 15.97
CA ARG A 6 10.52 -23.20 16.61
C ARG A 6 11.70 -22.82 15.70
N VAL A 7 12.70 -22.12 16.23
CA VAL A 7 13.94 -21.79 15.49
C VAL A 7 14.91 -22.96 15.53
N ARG A 8 15.45 -23.37 14.38
CA ARG A 8 16.67 -24.20 14.32
C ARG A 8 17.82 -23.33 13.83
N HIS A 9 18.77 -23.03 14.72
CA HIS A 9 20.03 -22.42 14.32
C HIS A 9 20.84 -23.45 13.53
N GLY A 10 21.03 -23.20 12.24
CA GLY A 10 21.88 -24.00 11.38
C GLY A 10 22.89 -23.09 10.70
N VAL A 11 24.04 -22.88 11.32
CA VAL A 11 25.22 -22.45 10.57
C VAL A 11 25.65 -23.65 9.74
N THR A 12 25.22 -23.70 8.49
CA THR A 12 25.65 -24.74 7.55
C THR A 12 26.30 -24.07 6.36
N TYR A 13 27.63 -24.01 6.38
CA TYR A 13 28.41 -23.79 5.17
C TYR A 13 28.22 -25.02 4.27
N SER A 14 27.60 -24.84 3.11
CA SER A 14 27.75 -25.78 2.01
C SER A 14 28.24 -25.00 0.79
N LYS A 15 29.50 -25.25 0.41
CA LYS A 15 30.04 -24.87 -0.89
C LYS A 15 29.44 -25.82 -1.92
N GLY A 16 28.47 -25.34 -2.68
CA GLY A 16 27.99 -25.94 -3.93
C GLY A 16 28.16 -24.92 -5.04
N SER A 17 28.92 -25.28 -6.06
CA SER A 17 29.28 -24.48 -7.23
C SER A 17 28.04 -24.14 -8.08
N ASP A 18 27.76 -22.85 -8.25
CA ASP A 18 27.71 -22.18 -9.56
C ASP A 18 27.36 -20.69 -9.39
N THR A 19 28.26 -19.84 -9.90
CA THR A 19 28.19 -18.38 -10.08
C THR A 19 28.02 -17.50 -8.82
N PRO A 20 29.01 -16.65 -8.46
CA PRO A 20 28.94 -15.86 -7.24
C PRO A 20 28.02 -14.65 -7.41
N MET A 21 26.79 -14.72 -6.88
CA MET A 21 26.11 -13.51 -6.44
C MET A 21 26.87 -12.97 -5.22
N ARG A 22 27.42 -11.76 -5.34
CA ARG A 22 28.06 -11.01 -4.25
C ARG A 22 27.24 -11.12 -2.96
N ALA A 23 27.81 -11.74 -1.93
CA ALA A 23 27.28 -11.68 -0.58
C ALA A 23 27.29 -10.22 -0.12
N GLN A 24 26.10 -9.62 0.05
CA GLN A 24 25.96 -8.38 0.82
C GLN A 24 26.14 -8.72 2.31
N ALA A 25 27.10 -8.08 2.96
CA ALA A 25 27.31 -8.19 4.40
C ALA A 25 26.02 -7.79 5.17
N GLY A 26 25.66 -8.55 6.22
CA GLY A 26 24.57 -8.18 7.14
C GLY A 26 23.23 -8.93 6.99
N ARG A 27 23.16 -10.01 6.20
CA ARG A 27 21.95 -10.86 6.12
C ARG A 27 22.02 -12.02 7.12
N SER A 28 20.94 -12.20 7.89
CA SER A 28 20.75 -13.37 8.76
C SER A 28 19.51 -14.15 8.32
N GLU A 29 19.58 -15.48 8.36
CA GLU A 29 18.47 -16.36 7.98
C GLU A 29 18.33 -17.51 8.98
N ALA A 30 17.09 -17.84 9.32
CA ALA A 30 16.72 -18.92 10.20
C ALA A 30 15.48 -19.66 9.66
N ILE A 31 15.36 -20.94 10.00
CA ILE A 31 14.16 -21.71 9.66
C ILE A 31 13.28 -21.84 10.91
N LEU A 32 12.03 -21.42 10.74
CA LEU A 32 10.96 -21.50 11.71
C LEU A 32 10.12 -22.75 11.41
N LYS A 33 9.90 -23.61 12.41
CA LYS A 33 9.08 -24.81 12.28
C LYS A 33 7.76 -24.66 13.04
N LYS A 34 6.61 -24.88 12.41
CA LYS A 34 5.32 -24.94 13.11
C LYS A 34 5.41 -25.94 14.27
N ASN A 35 4.81 -25.61 15.39
CA ASN A 35 4.69 -26.54 16.50
C ASN A 35 3.21 -26.85 16.80
N ASN A 36 2.93 -27.38 18.00
CA ASN A 36 1.60 -27.83 18.40
C ASN A 36 0.63 -26.70 18.85
N GLY A 37 0.95 -25.43 18.57
CA GLY A 37 0.05 -24.31 18.82
C GLY A 37 -1.25 -24.38 17.98
N PRO A 38 -2.20 -23.44 18.19
CA PRO A 38 -3.51 -23.47 17.54
C PRO A 38 -3.41 -23.64 16.02
N ARG A 39 -4.38 -24.35 15.45
CA ARG A 39 -4.54 -24.45 14.00
C ARG A 39 -5.15 -23.16 13.47
N ASN A 40 -4.79 -22.80 12.26
CA ASN A 40 -5.50 -21.77 11.53
C ASN A 40 -6.94 -22.25 11.20
N PRO A 41 -7.90 -21.34 10.96
CA PRO A 41 -9.28 -21.75 10.68
C PRO A 41 -9.53 -22.17 9.21
N TRP A 42 -8.51 -22.14 8.35
CA TRP A 42 -8.58 -22.41 6.91
C TRP A 42 -7.45 -23.35 6.41
N GLY A 43 -7.65 -24.66 6.57
CA GLY A 43 -6.74 -25.68 6.04
C GLY A 43 -5.50 -25.91 6.90
N GLU A 44 -4.47 -26.52 6.32
CA GLU A 44 -3.25 -26.91 7.04
C GLU A 44 -2.22 -25.77 7.10
N ASP A 45 -1.54 -25.67 8.26
CA ASP A 45 -0.42 -24.73 8.43
C ASP A 45 0.80 -25.19 7.64
N ILE A 46 1.61 -24.24 7.19
CA ILE A 46 2.89 -24.56 6.57
C ILE A 46 3.90 -24.90 7.67
N GLU A 47 4.40 -26.14 7.62
CA GLU A 47 5.29 -26.70 8.65
C GLU A 47 6.62 -25.97 8.80
N ARG A 48 7.16 -25.38 7.72
CA ARG A 48 8.47 -24.73 7.72
C ARG A 48 8.42 -23.43 6.93
N VAL A 49 8.82 -22.34 7.56
CA VAL A 49 8.96 -21.02 6.92
C VAL A 49 10.35 -20.46 7.20
N HIS A 50 10.84 -19.61 6.30
CA HIS A 50 12.13 -18.95 6.42
C HIS A 50 11.93 -17.58 7.08
N PHE A 51 12.77 -17.23 8.03
CA PHE A 51 12.88 -15.90 8.62
C PHE A 51 14.20 -15.28 8.19
N ARG A 52 14.15 -14.12 7.56
CA ARG A 52 15.34 -13.42 7.05
C ARG A 52 15.31 -11.95 7.44
N THR A 53 16.47 -11.42 7.80
CA THR A 53 16.67 -9.99 7.98
C THR A 53 17.73 -9.45 7.02
N GLY A 54 17.65 -8.17 6.71
CA GLY A 54 18.64 -7.46 5.91
C GLY A 54 18.37 -5.97 5.89
N THR A 55 19.13 -5.22 5.10
CA THR A 55 18.95 -3.77 4.95
C THR A 55 19.08 -3.34 3.50
N ILE A 56 18.47 -2.20 3.18
CA ILE A 56 18.65 -1.46 1.93
C ILE A 56 18.96 -0.01 2.33
N GLY A 57 20.25 0.33 2.37
CA GLY A 57 20.70 1.54 3.07
C GLY A 57 20.35 1.45 4.56
N LYS A 58 19.60 2.42 5.07
CA LYS A 58 19.08 2.45 6.45
C LYS A 58 17.70 1.82 6.62
N THR A 59 17.02 1.45 5.53
CA THR A 59 15.74 0.72 5.60
C THR A 59 16.02 -0.72 6.04
N LEU A 60 15.43 -1.13 7.15
CA LEU A 60 15.53 -2.49 7.66
C LEU A 60 14.45 -3.37 6.99
N ASN A 61 14.82 -4.59 6.60
CA ASN A 61 13.91 -5.59 6.05
C ASN A 61 13.81 -6.79 6.99
N VAL A 62 12.58 -7.24 7.24
CA VAL A 62 12.28 -8.51 7.91
C VAL A 62 11.30 -9.28 7.02
N LYS A 63 11.67 -10.50 6.64
CA LYS A 63 10.87 -11.34 5.76
C LYS A 63 10.60 -12.71 6.38
N ILE A 64 9.33 -13.10 6.45
CA ILE A 64 8.88 -14.47 6.75
C ILE A 64 8.25 -15.04 5.49
N PHE A 65 8.83 -16.10 4.94
CA PHE A 65 8.45 -16.56 3.60
C PHE A 65 8.61 -18.05 3.38
N VAL A 66 7.93 -18.54 2.34
CA VAL A 66 8.19 -19.85 1.73
C VAL A 66 8.62 -19.60 0.28
N PRO A 67 9.76 -20.16 -0.17
CA PRO A 67 10.21 -20.01 -1.55
C PRO A 67 9.14 -20.41 -2.56
N GLY A 68 9.00 -19.64 -3.65
CA GLY A 68 8.09 -19.94 -4.75
C GLY A 68 6.63 -19.49 -4.54
N ARG A 69 6.27 -18.95 -3.37
CA ARG A 69 4.97 -18.30 -3.18
C ARG A 69 4.88 -16.99 -3.96
N TYR A 70 3.64 -16.56 -4.23
CA TYR A 70 3.36 -15.28 -4.89
C TYR A 70 4.03 -14.12 -4.14
N GLU A 71 4.75 -13.29 -4.89
CA GLU A 71 5.26 -12.00 -4.46
C GLU A 71 4.73 -10.92 -5.42
N PRO A 72 4.30 -9.75 -4.92
CA PRO A 72 3.77 -8.71 -5.79
C PRO A 72 4.79 -8.30 -6.86
N PRO A 73 4.45 -8.37 -8.16
CA PRO A 73 5.37 -8.08 -9.26
C PRO A 73 5.53 -6.58 -9.53
N VAL A 74 5.70 -5.78 -8.47
CA VAL A 74 5.83 -4.33 -8.56
C VAL A 74 7.30 -3.95 -8.60
N ASN A 75 7.70 -3.26 -9.68
CA ASN A 75 9.08 -2.84 -9.88
C ASN A 75 9.38 -1.53 -9.14
N PHE A 76 9.56 -1.63 -7.82
CA PHE A 76 10.00 -0.51 -6.99
C PHE A 76 11.46 -0.15 -7.24
N THR A 77 11.80 1.13 -7.10
CA THR A 77 13.17 1.63 -7.24
C THR A 77 14.14 1.00 -6.25
N ARG A 78 13.67 0.73 -5.02
CA ARG A 78 14.43 0.14 -3.91
C ARG A 78 15.77 0.85 -3.68
N HIS A 79 15.80 2.17 -3.86
CA HIS A 79 17.02 2.92 -3.63
C HIS A 79 17.38 2.87 -2.15
N PRO A 80 18.67 2.68 -1.80
CA PRO A 80 19.13 2.76 -0.43
C PRO A 80 18.70 4.06 0.21
N SER A 81 18.06 3.96 1.38
CA SER A 81 17.63 5.14 2.12
C SER A 81 18.76 5.65 3.03
N ASP A 82 18.83 6.96 3.24
CA ASP A 82 19.73 7.59 4.21
C ASP A 82 18.96 7.99 5.47
N SER A 83 19.65 7.93 6.63
CA SER A 83 19.12 8.31 7.94
C SER A 83 20.25 8.42 8.95
N SER A 84 20.12 9.34 9.92
CA SER A 84 20.94 9.36 11.14
C SER A 84 20.64 8.18 12.08
N GLU A 85 19.48 7.56 11.91
CA GLU A 85 18.96 6.51 12.77
C GLU A 85 19.20 5.12 12.18
N THR A 86 19.27 4.12 13.05
CA THR A 86 19.45 2.71 12.66
C THR A 86 18.52 1.83 13.49
N LEU A 87 17.98 0.80 12.85
CA LEU A 87 17.10 -0.18 13.47
C LEU A 87 17.80 -1.53 13.55
N LYS A 88 17.63 -2.22 14.67
CA LYS A 88 18.13 -3.59 14.88
C LYS A 88 17.01 -4.55 15.16
N VAL A 89 17.17 -5.78 14.68
CA VAL A 89 16.26 -6.89 14.97
C VAL A 89 16.83 -7.72 16.11
N THR A 90 16.02 -7.97 17.13
CA THR A 90 16.27 -9.01 18.12
C THR A 90 15.29 -10.15 17.91
N THR A 91 15.69 -11.37 18.24
CA THR A 91 14.81 -12.55 18.17
C THR A 91 14.80 -13.25 19.51
N GLY A 92 13.68 -13.86 19.85
CA GLY A 92 13.47 -14.58 21.10
C GLY A 92 12.65 -15.83 20.86
N VAL A 93 12.85 -16.82 21.74
CA VAL A 93 11.98 -17.99 21.84
C VAL A 93 11.60 -18.15 23.30
N LYS A 94 10.31 -18.04 23.62
CA LYS A 94 9.78 -18.25 24.97
C LYS A 94 8.63 -19.23 24.89
N ASN A 95 8.67 -20.29 25.70
CA ASN A 95 7.63 -21.35 25.71
C ASN A 95 7.32 -21.89 24.30
N ASP A 96 8.37 -22.17 23.51
CA ASP A 96 8.29 -22.60 22.10
C ASP A 96 7.54 -21.62 21.16
N VAL A 97 7.38 -20.35 21.55
CA VAL A 97 6.87 -19.26 20.70
C VAL A 97 8.07 -18.46 20.19
N PHE A 98 8.29 -18.46 18.89
CA PHE A 98 9.19 -17.50 18.24
C PHE A 98 8.59 -16.09 18.24
N SER A 99 9.43 -15.11 18.56
CA SER A 99 9.15 -13.69 18.35
C SER A 99 10.39 -12.98 17.83
N PHE A 100 10.16 -11.87 17.14
CA PHE A 100 11.17 -10.86 16.86
C PHE A 100 10.68 -9.48 17.30
N ALA A 101 11.62 -8.62 17.65
CA ALA A 101 11.38 -7.22 17.94
C ALA A 101 12.34 -6.33 17.16
N VAL A 102 11.87 -5.15 16.78
CA VAL A 102 12.65 -4.11 16.11
C VAL A 102 12.88 -2.97 17.07
N HIS A 103 14.13 -2.61 17.27
CA HIS A 103 14.54 -1.55 18.19
C HIS A 103 15.27 -0.45 17.45
N ARG A 104 15.00 0.79 17.85
CA ARG A 104 15.81 1.94 17.51
C ARG A 104 17.13 1.88 18.30
N GLU A 105 18.26 1.99 17.61
CA GLU A 105 19.57 1.86 18.27
C GLU A 105 19.92 3.05 19.16
N SER A 106 19.56 4.27 18.76
CA SER A 106 19.88 5.52 19.47
C SER A 106 19.22 5.59 20.85
N THR A 107 17.94 5.20 20.94
CA THR A 107 17.14 5.31 22.18
C THR A 107 16.92 3.98 22.88
N GLY A 108 17.16 2.85 22.20
CA GLY A 108 16.80 1.52 22.68
C GLY A 108 15.29 1.23 22.63
N GLY A 109 14.47 2.19 22.17
CA GLY A 109 13.02 2.06 22.07
C GLY A 109 12.60 0.92 21.14
N CYS A 110 11.57 0.18 21.54
CA CYS A 110 11.02 -0.92 20.75
C CYS A 110 9.86 -0.42 19.88
N ILE A 111 10.01 -0.50 18.56
CA ILE A 111 9.03 0.05 17.59
C ILE A 111 8.10 -1.01 17.00
N PHE A 112 8.45 -2.29 17.15
CA PHE A 112 7.66 -3.42 16.68
C PHE A 112 8.02 -4.63 17.53
N ASP A 113 7.08 -5.22 18.28
CA ASP A 113 7.33 -6.40 19.12
C ASP A 113 6.28 -7.48 18.93
N THR A 114 6.68 -8.60 18.37
CA THR A 114 5.80 -9.76 18.12
C THR A 114 5.70 -10.74 19.28
N SER A 115 6.22 -10.38 20.47
CA SER A 115 6.18 -11.22 21.68
C SER A 115 4.78 -11.57 22.17
N ILE A 116 3.76 -10.80 21.75
CA ILE A 116 2.34 -11.16 21.94
C ILE A 116 2.01 -12.55 21.34
N GLY A 117 2.80 -13.00 20.38
CA GLY A 117 2.61 -14.22 19.62
C GLY A 117 1.66 -13.98 18.45
N GLY A 118 0.96 -15.03 18.03
CA GLY A 118 -0.09 -14.86 17.01
C GLY A 118 0.36 -15.10 15.57
N LEU A 119 1.62 -15.49 15.34
CA LEU A 119 2.11 -15.85 14.02
C LEU A 119 1.43 -17.13 13.53
N ILE A 120 0.59 -16.99 12.50
CA ILE A 120 0.04 -18.10 11.72
C ILE A 120 0.55 -17.96 10.30
N PHE A 121 0.89 -19.10 9.68
CA PHE A 121 1.31 -19.11 8.28
C PHE A 121 0.76 -20.35 7.59
N SER A 122 -0.33 -20.18 6.83
CA SER A 122 -0.91 -21.18 5.94
C SER A 122 -0.95 -20.66 4.50
N ASP A 123 -1.42 -21.49 3.56
CA ASP A 123 -1.51 -21.09 2.15
C ASP A 123 -2.43 -19.89 1.92
N LYS A 124 -3.57 -19.83 2.63
CA LYS A 124 -4.62 -18.81 2.44
C LYS A 124 -4.95 -18.01 3.69
N PHE A 125 -4.12 -18.13 4.74
CA PHE A 125 -4.24 -17.31 5.92
C PHE A 125 -2.89 -17.12 6.62
N ILE A 126 -2.46 -15.88 6.67
CA ILE A 126 -1.24 -15.47 7.36
C ILE A 126 -1.63 -14.40 8.35
N GLN A 127 -1.16 -14.53 9.59
CA GLN A 127 -1.39 -13.55 10.65
C GLN A 127 -0.07 -13.19 11.32
N LEU A 128 0.10 -11.90 11.63
CA LEU A 128 1.19 -11.38 12.45
C LEU A 128 0.61 -10.38 13.44
N ALA A 129 0.95 -10.48 14.72
CA ALA A 129 0.55 -9.49 15.72
C ALA A 129 1.79 -8.84 16.35
N THR A 130 1.68 -7.55 16.65
CA THR A 130 2.76 -6.75 17.23
C THR A 130 2.23 -5.77 18.27
N TYR A 131 3.00 -5.52 19.33
CA TYR A 131 2.86 -4.30 20.13
C TYR A 131 3.46 -3.11 19.37
N LEU A 132 2.89 -1.94 19.63
CA LEU A 132 3.31 -0.66 19.04
C LEU A 132 3.87 0.27 20.13
N PRO A 133 4.79 1.20 19.78
CA PRO A 133 5.41 2.08 20.77
C PRO A 133 4.47 3.18 21.29
N SER A 134 3.40 3.49 20.56
CA SER A 134 2.44 4.53 20.94
C SER A 134 1.08 4.30 20.25
N GLU A 135 0.14 5.22 20.46
CA GLU A 135 -1.15 5.25 19.79
C GLU A 135 -1.17 6.18 18.56
N ALA A 136 -0.07 6.88 18.25
CA ALA A 136 0.00 7.90 17.21
C ALA A 136 0.34 7.31 15.84
N MET A 137 -0.62 6.58 15.25
CA MET A 137 -0.50 5.95 13.94
C MET A 137 -1.25 6.70 12.83
N TYR A 138 -0.68 6.70 11.62
CA TYR A 138 -1.16 7.37 10.41
C TYR A 138 -0.95 6.45 9.20
N GLY A 139 -1.80 6.52 8.17
CA GLY A 139 -1.68 5.70 6.94
C GLY A 139 -2.79 4.64 6.82
N LEU A 140 -2.46 3.47 6.27
CA LEU A 140 -3.40 2.36 5.98
C LEU A 140 -4.54 2.70 5.02
N GLY A 141 -4.24 3.44 3.95
CA GLY A 141 -5.19 3.74 2.89
C GLY A 141 -5.53 2.52 2.00
N GLU A 142 -6.62 2.52 1.25
CA GLU A 142 -7.62 3.58 1.16
C GLU A 142 -8.88 3.23 1.96
N ASN A 143 -9.15 4.03 2.98
CA ASN A 143 -10.29 3.92 3.89
C ASN A 143 -10.68 5.36 4.33
N VAL A 144 -11.95 5.59 4.67
CA VAL A 144 -12.36 6.88 5.27
C VAL A 144 -12.06 6.86 6.76
N HIS A 145 -11.03 7.58 7.17
CA HIS A 145 -10.69 7.76 8.58
C HIS A 145 -11.39 9.00 9.15
N PRO A 146 -11.98 8.94 10.36
CA PRO A 146 -12.61 10.11 10.99
C PRO A 146 -11.65 11.26 11.29
N THR A 147 -10.37 10.92 11.52
CA THR A 147 -9.29 11.84 11.85
C THR A 147 -8.00 11.44 11.14
N LEU A 148 -7.10 12.39 10.91
CA LEU A 148 -5.79 12.11 10.30
C LEU A 148 -4.98 11.09 11.09
N LYS A 149 -4.92 11.27 12.42
CA LYS A 149 -4.43 10.22 13.33
C LYS A 149 -5.45 9.10 13.30
N LEU A 150 -5.10 8.00 12.65
CA LEU A 150 -5.95 6.82 12.50
C LEU A 150 -6.48 6.39 13.86
N CYS A 151 -5.64 6.48 14.89
CA CYS A 151 -5.96 6.03 16.23
C CYS A 151 -5.90 7.16 17.26
N SER A 152 -6.86 8.09 17.24
CA SER A 152 -7.16 8.80 18.50
C SER A 152 -7.65 7.78 19.55
N GLN A 153 -7.58 8.11 20.85
CA GLN A 153 -7.77 7.24 22.02
C GLN A 153 -8.93 6.21 21.98
N HIS A 154 -9.87 6.32 21.04
CA HIS A 154 -11.03 5.45 20.86
C HIS A 154 -10.73 4.17 20.03
N ASP A 155 -9.69 4.15 19.19
CA ASP A 155 -9.43 3.03 18.26
C ASP A 155 -8.53 1.94 18.86
N PHE A 156 -7.69 2.29 19.83
CA PHE A 156 -6.96 1.33 20.67
C PHE A 156 -7.71 0.99 21.97
N ALA A 157 -8.80 1.70 22.29
CA ALA A 157 -9.67 1.31 23.40
C ALA A 157 -10.46 0.01 23.11
N GLY A 158 -10.57 -0.40 21.84
CA GLY A 158 -11.25 -1.60 21.40
C GLY A 158 -10.55 -2.30 20.23
N TYR A 159 -11.21 -3.32 19.69
CA TYR A 159 -10.76 -4.00 18.47
C TYR A 159 -11.40 -3.36 17.25
N ARG A 160 -10.60 -2.82 16.34
CA ARG A 160 -11.12 -2.25 15.08
C ARG A 160 -10.36 -2.77 13.88
N THR A 161 -11.09 -3.35 12.93
CA THR A 161 -10.53 -3.95 11.72
C THR A 161 -10.77 -3.05 10.52
N TRP A 162 -9.72 -2.78 9.75
CA TRP A 162 -9.76 -2.07 8.48
C TRP A 162 -9.41 -3.04 7.35
N ALA A 163 -10.30 -3.18 6.38
CA ALA A 163 -10.09 -4.04 5.22
C ALA A 163 -9.28 -3.30 4.15
N LEU A 164 -8.37 -4.02 3.49
CA LEU A 164 -7.53 -3.55 2.40
C LEU A 164 -7.72 -4.47 1.19
N PHE A 165 -8.58 -4.03 0.27
CA PHE A 165 -8.84 -4.70 -1.01
C PHE A 165 -9.49 -3.69 -1.97
N ALA A 166 -8.94 -3.51 -3.17
CA ALA A 166 -9.47 -2.53 -4.12
C ALA A 166 -10.94 -2.85 -4.48
N ARG A 167 -11.82 -1.86 -4.31
CA ARG A 167 -13.25 -1.97 -4.56
C ARG A 167 -13.83 -0.63 -4.98
N ASP A 168 -14.71 -0.66 -5.98
CA ASP A 168 -15.57 0.47 -6.29
C ASP A 168 -16.62 0.66 -5.19
N GLU A 169 -16.34 1.60 -4.28
CA GLU A 169 -17.20 2.03 -3.19
C GLU A 169 -16.96 3.51 -2.94
N PHE A 170 -18.03 4.30 -2.89
CA PHE A 170 -17.91 5.73 -2.60
C PHE A 170 -17.55 5.97 -1.12
N PRO A 171 -16.70 6.97 -0.83
CA PRO A 171 -16.33 7.30 0.54
C PRO A 171 -17.53 7.88 1.30
N VAL A 172 -17.74 7.42 2.53
CA VAL A 172 -18.75 7.95 3.46
C VAL A 172 -18.08 8.37 4.75
N SER A 173 -18.13 9.66 5.08
CA SER A 173 -17.51 10.25 6.27
C SER A 173 -18.51 10.63 7.37
N SER A 174 -19.82 10.57 7.09
CA SER A 174 -20.87 10.92 8.07
C SER A 174 -20.98 9.94 9.24
N THR A 175 -20.53 8.71 9.04
CA THR A 175 -20.49 7.65 10.05
C THR A 175 -19.20 6.86 9.90
N LEU A 176 -18.64 6.36 11.01
CA LEU A 176 -17.51 5.46 10.95
C LEU A 176 -17.89 4.16 10.20
N ARG A 177 -17.31 3.97 9.01
CA ARG A 177 -17.42 2.74 8.21
C ARG A 177 -16.01 2.24 7.92
N THR A 178 -15.70 1.04 8.40
CA THR A 178 -14.40 0.38 8.17
C THR A 178 -14.44 -0.45 6.87
N ILE A 179 -14.75 0.22 5.76
CA ILE A 179 -14.92 -0.40 4.45
C ILE A 179 -13.73 -0.06 3.54
N ASN A 180 -13.28 -1.06 2.79
CA ASN A 180 -12.27 -0.88 1.75
C ASN A 180 -12.83 -0.06 0.56
N LEU A 181 -11.99 0.81 0.00
CA LEU A 181 -12.29 1.69 -1.12
C LEU A 181 -11.44 1.31 -2.36
N TYR A 182 -11.14 2.28 -3.22
CA TYR A 182 -10.55 2.08 -4.54
C TYR A 182 -9.11 1.54 -4.49
N GLY A 183 -8.32 2.01 -3.53
CA GLY A 183 -6.90 1.69 -3.39
C GLY A 183 -6.55 0.82 -2.17
N MET A 184 -5.30 0.36 -2.16
CA MET A 184 -4.74 -0.46 -1.10
C MET A 184 -3.28 -0.11 -0.86
N HIS A 185 -2.96 0.38 0.34
CA HIS A 185 -1.66 0.87 0.76
C HIS A 185 -1.35 0.35 2.17
N ALA A 186 -0.69 -0.80 2.25
CA ALA A 186 -0.24 -1.41 3.51
C ALA A 186 1.03 -0.73 4.06
N PHE A 187 0.94 0.59 4.25
CA PHE A 187 1.97 1.42 4.85
C PHE A 187 1.37 2.22 6.00
N TYR A 188 2.06 2.28 7.13
CA TYR A 188 1.74 3.19 8.22
C TYR A 188 2.98 3.92 8.72
N LEU A 189 2.76 5.12 9.25
CA LEU A 189 3.73 5.94 9.95
C LEU A 189 3.30 6.04 11.42
N MET A 190 4.26 5.96 12.33
CA MET A 190 4.02 6.10 13.75
C MET A 190 4.96 7.12 14.38
N LEU A 191 4.40 7.95 15.28
CA LEU A 191 5.18 8.77 16.19
C LEU A 191 5.51 7.97 17.45
N GLU A 192 6.76 8.02 17.89
CA GLU A 192 7.25 7.40 19.11
C GLU A 192 7.08 8.36 20.31
N PRO A 193 7.05 7.86 21.55
CA PRO A 193 6.87 8.69 22.75
C PRO A 193 7.93 9.77 22.95
N ASP A 194 9.13 9.58 22.38
CA ASP A 194 10.27 10.50 22.44
C ASP A 194 10.27 11.55 21.31
N GLY A 195 9.26 11.53 20.44
CA GLY A 195 9.14 12.46 19.31
C GLY A 195 9.78 11.96 18.01
N ASN A 196 10.47 10.82 18.02
CA ASN A 196 10.92 10.17 16.79
C ASN A 196 9.73 9.61 16.00
N ALA A 197 9.97 9.24 14.75
CA ALA A 197 9.01 8.59 13.88
C ALA A 197 9.64 7.40 13.16
N HIS A 198 8.81 6.41 12.84
CA HIS A 198 9.17 5.34 11.92
C HIS A 198 8.01 5.00 10.99
N GLY A 199 8.34 4.40 9.85
CA GLY A 199 7.36 3.87 8.90
C GLY A 199 7.47 2.35 8.79
N VAL A 200 6.36 1.68 8.53
CA VAL A 200 6.34 0.25 8.22
C VAL A 200 5.53 0.03 6.95
N PHE A 201 6.15 -0.61 5.96
CA PHE A 201 5.51 -1.06 4.73
C PHE A 201 5.49 -2.58 4.69
N ILE A 202 4.32 -3.18 4.41
CA ILE A 202 4.18 -4.62 4.20
C ILE A 202 3.94 -4.86 2.70
N LEU A 203 4.92 -5.48 2.04
CA LEU A 203 4.82 -5.82 0.62
C LEU A 203 4.00 -7.09 0.43
N ASN A 204 2.69 -6.91 0.32
CA ASN A 204 1.72 -7.94 0.00
C ASN A 204 0.57 -7.29 -0.80
N SER A 205 -0.04 -8.01 -1.75
CA SER A 205 -1.15 -7.50 -2.57
C SER A 205 -2.38 -8.42 -2.60
N ASN A 206 -2.40 -9.46 -1.76
CA ASN A 206 -3.61 -10.22 -1.51
C ASN A 206 -4.63 -9.34 -0.76
N ALA A 207 -5.86 -9.82 -0.54
CA ALA A 207 -6.79 -9.16 0.36
C ALA A 207 -6.29 -9.25 1.80
N GLN A 208 -6.34 -8.14 2.53
CA GLN A 208 -5.69 -7.99 3.83
C GLN A 208 -6.59 -7.23 4.79
N GLU A 209 -6.29 -7.35 6.07
CA GLU A 209 -6.88 -6.51 7.08
C GLU A 209 -5.86 -6.15 8.17
N PHE A 210 -6.09 -4.99 8.78
CA PHE A 210 -5.38 -4.54 9.96
C PHE A 210 -6.37 -4.35 11.10
N THR A 211 -6.16 -5.06 12.21
CA THR A 211 -6.95 -4.88 13.44
C THR A 211 -6.12 -4.15 14.49
N THR A 212 -6.56 -2.98 14.93
CA THR A 212 -6.02 -2.31 16.12
C THR A 212 -6.59 -2.95 17.38
N ALA A 213 -5.80 -3.01 18.45
CA ALA A 213 -6.21 -3.61 19.72
C ALA A 213 -5.55 -2.91 20.93
N PRO A 214 -6.14 -2.95 22.14
CA PRO A 214 -5.53 -2.36 23.34
C PRO A 214 -4.14 -2.94 23.63
N GLY A 215 -3.21 -2.11 24.10
CA GLY A 215 -1.84 -2.55 24.34
C GLY A 215 -0.77 -1.47 24.15
N PRO A 216 -0.89 -0.53 23.19
CA PRO A 216 -1.51 -0.63 21.86
C PRO A 216 -0.88 -1.75 20.99
N ALA A 217 -1.68 -2.42 20.16
CA ALA A 217 -1.25 -3.52 19.32
C ALA A 217 -1.91 -3.50 17.93
N LEU A 218 -1.22 -4.10 16.95
CA LEU A 218 -1.68 -4.25 15.59
C LEU A 218 -1.65 -5.73 15.20
N ILE A 219 -2.76 -6.22 14.64
CA ILE A 219 -2.88 -7.56 14.08
C ILE A 219 -3.05 -7.41 12.58
N TYR A 220 -2.04 -7.85 11.83
CA TYR A 220 -2.08 -7.92 10.37
C TYR A 220 -2.53 -9.31 9.94
N ARG A 221 -3.47 -9.39 9.00
CA ARG A 221 -3.87 -10.64 8.35
C ARG A 221 -3.92 -10.47 6.85
N THR A 222 -3.54 -11.51 6.12
CA THR A 222 -3.64 -11.56 4.66
C THR A 222 -4.00 -12.97 4.20
N ILE A 223 -4.67 -13.06 3.05
CA ILE A 223 -5.14 -14.33 2.48
C ILE A 223 -4.13 -15.00 1.54
N GLY A 224 -2.85 -14.61 1.58
CA GLY A 224 -1.83 -15.23 0.74
C GLY A 224 -0.49 -14.48 0.73
N GLY A 225 0.40 -14.92 -0.16
CA GLY A 225 1.72 -14.32 -0.33
C GLY A 225 2.70 -14.66 0.80
N ASN A 226 3.62 -13.74 1.06
CA ASN A 226 4.61 -13.81 2.14
C ASN A 226 4.49 -12.57 3.05
N LEU A 227 5.13 -12.60 4.22
CA LEU A 227 5.30 -11.41 5.06
C LEU A 227 6.65 -10.76 4.70
N ASP A 228 6.64 -9.69 3.92
CA ASP A 228 7.85 -8.93 3.55
C ASP A 228 7.73 -7.50 4.07
N LEU A 229 8.31 -7.26 5.25
CA LEU A 229 8.19 -6.00 5.99
C LEU A 229 9.42 -5.12 5.79
N TYR A 230 9.20 -3.83 5.57
CA TYR A 230 10.23 -2.81 5.47
C TYR A 230 9.99 -1.73 6.53
N PHE A 231 11.03 -1.42 7.30
CA PHE A 231 11.01 -0.46 8.39
C PHE A 231 11.88 0.75 8.03
N PHE A 232 11.28 1.92 8.04
CA PHE A 232 11.91 3.21 7.70
C PHE A 232 12.21 3.96 8.99
N PRO A 233 13.49 4.25 9.30
CA PRO A 233 13.91 4.71 10.63
C PRO A 233 13.62 6.17 10.99
N GLY A 234 13.24 7.04 10.05
CA GLY A 234 13.05 8.48 10.33
C GLY A 234 14.39 9.21 10.53
N PRO A 235 14.57 10.06 11.55
CA PRO A 235 13.75 10.23 12.75
C PRO A 235 12.51 11.11 12.59
N THR A 236 12.43 12.02 11.64
CA THR A 236 11.25 12.89 11.46
C THR A 236 10.19 12.24 10.56
N PRO A 237 8.91 12.61 10.66
CA PRO A 237 7.88 12.13 9.74
C PRO A 237 8.22 12.39 8.26
N GLU A 238 8.80 13.56 7.95
CA GLU A 238 9.25 13.91 6.61
C GLU A 238 10.35 12.97 6.10
N GLU A 239 11.35 12.66 6.94
CA GLU A 239 12.41 11.71 6.58
C GLU A 239 11.88 10.29 6.40
N VAL A 240 10.91 9.85 7.22
CA VAL A 240 10.23 8.56 7.01
C VAL A 240 9.61 8.49 5.61
N ILE A 241 8.90 9.55 5.18
CA ILE A 241 8.27 9.59 3.85
C ILE A 241 9.31 9.68 2.73
N GLN A 242 10.42 10.41 2.92
CA GLN A 242 11.52 10.44 1.96
C GLN A 242 12.16 9.05 1.78
N GLN A 243 12.38 8.33 2.88
CA GLN A 243 12.92 6.97 2.85
C GLN A 243 11.94 5.99 2.18
N TYR A 244 10.64 6.13 2.44
CA TYR A 244 9.61 5.36 1.77
C TYR A 244 9.58 5.65 0.26
N HIS A 245 9.65 6.91 -0.17
CA HIS A 245 9.73 7.28 -1.59
C HIS A 245 11.04 6.85 -2.26
N ALA A 246 12.17 6.83 -1.56
CA ALA A 246 13.40 6.23 -2.08
C ALA A 246 13.19 4.75 -2.41
N PHE A 247 12.37 4.05 -1.60
CA PHE A 247 12.03 2.66 -1.81
C PHE A 247 10.99 2.44 -2.91
N ILE A 248 9.82 3.10 -2.86
CA ILE A 248 8.71 2.83 -3.80
C ILE A 248 8.76 3.65 -5.10
N GLY A 249 9.56 4.72 -5.14
CA GLY A 249 9.57 5.72 -6.20
C GLY A 249 8.96 7.05 -5.74
N THR A 250 9.49 8.15 -6.29
CA THR A 250 8.97 9.50 -6.01
C THR A 250 7.71 9.78 -6.81
N PRO A 251 6.80 10.65 -6.30
CA PRO A 251 5.65 11.11 -7.08
C PRO A 251 6.08 11.66 -8.45
N THR A 252 5.26 11.41 -9.47
CA THR A 252 5.46 12.01 -10.79
C THR A 252 5.34 13.53 -10.71
N LEU A 253 6.15 14.25 -11.48
CA LEU A 253 6.03 15.70 -11.62
C LEU A 253 4.83 16.00 -12.54
N PRO A 254 3.70 16.53 -12.04
CA PRO A 254 2.58 16.85 -12.90
C PRO A 254 2.93 18.03 -13.83
N ALA A 255 2.28 18.10 -14.98
CA ALA A 255 2.39 19.27 -15.86
C ALA A 255 1.82 20.51 -15.15
N TYR A 256 2.42 21.69 -15.37
CA TYR A 256 2.08 22.91 -14.63
C TYR A 256 0.58 23.26 -14.68
N TRP A 257 -0.08 23.05 -15.82
CA TRP A 257 -1.51 23.31 -16.00
C TRP A 257 -2.41 22.42 -15.12
N ALA A 258 -1.94 21.27 -14.64
CA ALA A 258 -2.73 20.37 -13.79
C ALA A 258 -3.02 20.98 -12.40
N PHE A 259 -2.25 21.99 -11.97
CA PHE A 259 -2.49 22.75 -10.74
C PHE A 259 -3.61 23.79 -10.87
N GLY A 260 -4.07 24.08 -12.10
CA GLY A 260 -5.18 24.99 -12.34
C GLY A 260 -6.54 24.36 -12.02
N PHE A 261 -7.56 25.21 -11.91
CA PHE A 261 -8.94 24.75 -11.68
C PHE A 261 -9.41 23.85 -12.84
N GLN A 262 -10.05 22.73 -12.49
CA GLN A 262 -10.56 21.74 -13.44
C GLN A 262 -12.07 21.62 -13.28
N LEU A 263 -12.80 21.59 -14.39
CA LEU A 263 -14.26 21.45 -14.41
C LEU A 263 -14.64 20.13 -15.07
N SER A 264 -15.41 19.31 -14.34
CA SER A 264 -15.95 18.03 -14.82
C SER A 264 -17.41 17.88 -14.38
N ARG A 265 -18.13 16.97 -15.03
CA ARG A 265 -19.43 16.45 -14.61
C ARG A 265 -19.73 15.16 -15.36
N TYR A 266 -20.20 14.16 -14.63
CA TYR A 266 -20.99 13.06 -15.20
C TYR A 266 -22.39 13.57 -15.56
N GLY A 267 -22.80 13.40 -16.82
CA GLY A 267 -24.13 13.74 -17.31
C GLY A 267 -24.22 15.02 -18.15
N TYR A 268 -23.18 15.41 -18.89
CA TYR A 268 -23.34 16.40 -19.96
C TYR A 268 -24.21 15.81 -21.08
N LYS A 269 -25.32 16.47 -21.45
CA LYS A 269 -26.25 15.95 -22.47
C LYS A 269 -25.60 15.83 -23.85
N ASP A 270 -24.81 16.83 -24.20
CA ASP A 270 -24.06 16.91 -25.45
C ASP A 270 -22.89 17.90 -25.33
N LEU A 271 -22.12 18.04 -26.41
CA LEU A 271 -21.01 18.97 -26.48
C LEU A 271 -21.43 20.43 -26.26
N ASN A 272 -22.62 20.84 -26.71
CA ASN A 272 -23.07 22.22 -26.57
C ASN A 272 -23.32 22.57 -25.10
N GLU A 273 -23.91 21.66 -24.33
CA GLU A 273 -24.09 21.87 -22.90
C GLU A 273 -22.74 22.00 -22.17
N MET A 274 -21.76 21.14 -22.51
CA MET A 274 -20.42 21.24 -21.93
C MET A 274 -19.78 22.61 -22.25
N MET A 275 -19.82 23.02 -23.52
CA MET A 275 -19.33 24.32 -23.98
C MET A 275 -20.00 25.48 -23.22
N GLU A 276 -21.33 25.43 -23.08
CA GLU A 276 -22.10 26.45 -22.36
C GLU A 276 -21.67 26.57 -20.89
N LYS A 277 -21.38 25.46 -20.20
CA LYS A 277 -20.92 25.50 -18.80
C LYS A 277 -19.49 26.02 -18.67
N VAL A 278 -18.61 25.66 -19.60
CA VAL A 278 -17.23 26.17 -19.67
C VAL A 278 -17.25 27.67 -19.93
N ASP A 279 -17.96 28.11 -20.98
CA ASP A 279 -18.04 29.52 -21.37
C ASP A 279 -18.65 30.38 -20.28
N ARG A 280 -19.63 29.86 -19.53
CA ARG A 280 -20.18 30.56 -18.36
C ARG A 280 -19.14 30.87 -17.29
N ASN A 281 -18.24 29.94 -16.99
CA ASN A 281 -17.15 30.16 -16.01
C ASN A 281 -16.17 31.21 -16.55
N ILE A 282 -15.79 31.10 -17.83
CA ILE A 282 -14.88 32.04 -18.50
C ILE A 282 -15.48 33.46 -18.50
N ASN A 283 -16.74 33.60 -18.91
CA ASN A 283 -17.44 34.88 -18.98
C ASN A 283 -17.67 35.51 -17.60
N ALA A 284 -17.76 34.70 -16.54
CA ALA A 284 -17.82 35.16 -15.16
C ALA A 284 -16.45 35.57 -14.59
N GLY A 285 -15.36 35.43 -15.36
CA GLY A 285 -14.00 35.75 -14.92
C GLY A 285 -13.40 34.70 -13.97
N VAL A 286 -13.98 33.50 -13.87
CA VAL A 286 -13.44 32.40 -13.07
C VAL A 286 -12.28 31.76 -13.82
N PRO A 287 -11.06 31.69 -13.25
CA PRO A 287 -9.94 30.98 -13.88
C PRO A 287 -10.28 29.50 -14.08
N LEU A 288 -10.19 29.02 -15.32
CA LEU A 288 -10.46 27.62 -15.69
C LEU A 288 -9.33 27.12 -16.60
N GLU A 289 -8.56 26.16 -16.12
CA GLU A 289 -7.39 25.65 -16.86
C GLU A 289 -7.75 24.40 -17.66
N THR A 290 -8.53 23.50 -17.07
CA THR A 290 -8.84 22.19 -17.67
C THR A 290 -10.33 21.90 -17.69
N THR A 291 -10.84 21.45 -18.82
CA THR A 291 -12.17 20.84 -18.92
C THR A 291 -12.03 19.33 -19.01
N VAL A 292 -12.85 18.60 -18.27
CA VAL A 292 -12.86 17.14 -18.27
C VAL A 292 -14.15 16.66 -18.93
N ALA A 293 -14.04 15.80 -19.94
CA ALA A 293 -15.19 15.13 -20.52
C ALA A 293 -15.32 13.72 -19.94
N ASP A 294 -16.47 13.46 -19.31
CA ASP A 294 -16.87 12.15 -18.80
C ASP A 294 -17.38 11.24 -19.94
N ILE A 295 -17.83 10.02 -19.63
CA ILE A 295 -18.12 8.96 -20.60
C ILE A 295 -19.18 9.31 -21.66
N GLU A 296 -19.94 10.41 -21.50
CA GLU A 296 -20.92 10.84 -22.49
C GLU A 296 -20.33 11.18 -23.85
N TYR A 297 -19.03 11.55 -23.92
CA TYR A 297 -18.43 11.84 -25.22
C TYR A 297 -18.29 10.62 -26.12
N MET A 298 -18.31 9.42 -25.54
CA MET A 298 -18.12 8.16 -26.23
C MET A 298 -19.40 7.73 -26.98
N ASP A 299 -19.25 6.93 -28.05
CA ASP A 299 -20.37 6.25 -28.68
C ASP A 299 -20.83 5.11 -27.77
N ARG A 300 -21.98 5.29 -27.11
CA ARG A 300 -22.56 4.31 -26.17
C ARG A 300 -21.57 3.85 -25.08
N TYR A 301 -20.78 4.78 -24.53
CA TYR A 301 -19.81 4.49 -23.46
C TYR A 301 -18.67 3.53 -23.85
N LYS A 302 -18.42 3.35 -25.15
CA LYS A 302 -17.31 2.53 -25.64
C LYS A 302 -16.02 3.36 -25.68
N ASP A 303 -14.98 2.89 -24.99
CA ASP A 303 -13.66 3.50 -25.09
C ASP A 303 -13.19 3.63 -26.56
N PHE A 304 -12.38 4.66 -26.82
CA PHE A 304 -11.77 4.95 -28.13
C PHE A 304 -12.76 5.40 -29.22
N THR A 305 -13.96 5.82 -28.84
CA THR A 305 -14.99 6.29 -29.77
C THR A 305 -15.44 7.72 -29.47
N VAL A 306 -16.12 8.36 -30.43
CA VAL A 306 -16.76 9.67 -30.26
C VAL A 306 -18.21 9.57 -30.72
N GLY A 307 -19.15 9.86 -29.81
CA GLY A 307 -20.57 9.82 -30.07
C GLY A 307 -21.04 10.90 -31.05
N LYS A 308 -22.17 10.66 -31.73
CA LYS A 308 -22.72 11.56 -32.76
C LYS A 308 -22.93 13.01 -32.27
N HIS A 309 -23.37 13.16 -31.01
CA HIS A 309 -23.62 14.47 -30.37
C HIS A 309 -22.32 15.16 -29.90
N TRP A 310 -21.18 14.48 -30.04
CA TRP A 310 -19.86 14.92 -29.62
C TRP A 310 -18.86 14.96 -30.79
N LYS A 311 -19.32 14.79 -32.03
CA LYS A 311 -18.47 14.75 -33.25
C LYS A 311 -17.51 15.94 -33.38
N ASP A 312 -17.90 17.11 -32.86
CA ASP A 312 -17.12 18.35 -32.92
C ASP A 312 -16.20 18.53 -31.70
N LEU A 313 -16.15 17.57 -30.76
CA LEU A 313 -15.28 17.59 -29.58
C LEU A 313 -13.80 17.78 -29.96
N PRO A 314 -13.25 17.12 -31.00
CA PRO A 314 -11.86 17.37 -31.41
C PRO A 314 -11.62 18.83 -31.85
N LYS A 315 -12.62 19.47 -32.48
CA LYS A 315 -12.54 20.88 -32.88
C LYS A 315 -12.57 21.79 -31.65
N TYR A 316 -13.42 21.47 -30.67
CA TYR A 316 -13.51 22.20 -29.42
C TYR A 316 -12.24 22.10 -28.58
N ILE A 317 -11.66 20.90 -28.43
CA ILE A 317 -10.38 20.70 -27.73
C ILE A 317 -9.26 21.52 -28.39
N ARG A 318 -9.20 21.56 -29.73
CA ARG A 318 -8.23 22.42 -30.44
C ARG A 318 -8.49 23.91 -30.21
N TRP A 319 -9.72 24.33 -29.96
CA TRP A 319 -10.02 25.71 -29.58
C TRP A 319 -9.56 25.98 -28.15
N LEU A 320 -9.89 25.12 -27.17
CA LEU A 320 -9.40 25.22 -25.80
C LEU A 320 -7.88 25.37 -25.75
N GLN A 321 -7.15 24.53 -26.49
CA GLN A 321 -5.68 24.59 -26.57
C GLN A 321 -5.16 25.92 -27.12
N ARG A 322 -5.83 26.51 -28.12
CA ARG A 322 -5.48 27.82 -28.69
C ARG A 322 -5.71 28.95 -27.69
N GLU A 323 -6.73 28.84 -26.84
CA GLU A 323 -7.02 29.76 -25.75
C GLU A 323 -6.18 29.48 -24.49
N GLY A 324 -5.13 28.66 -24.59
CA GLY A 324 -4.21 28.35 -23.49
C GLY A 324 -4.72 27.28 -22.52
N ARG A 325 -5.89 26.68 -22.75
CA ARG A 325 -6.54 25.69 -21.86
C ARG A 325 -6.22 24.26 -22.24
N ARG A 326 -6.65 23.31 -21.41
CA ARG A 326 -6.44 21.86 -21.59
C ARG A 326 -7.74 21.09 -21.48
N ALA A 327 -7.69 19.86 -21.97
CA ALA A 327 -8.79 18.91 -21.87
C ALA A 327 -8.26 17.57 -21.33
N ILE A 328 -9.02 16.95 -20.43
CA ILE A 328 -8.82 15.57 -19.99
C ILE A 328 -10.05 14.77 -20.43
N LEU A 329 -9.82 13.53 -20.86
CA LEU A 329 -10.87 12.59 -21.22
C LEU A 329 -10.81 11.41 -20.26
N ILE A 330 -11.96 10.95 -19.78
CA ILE A 330 -12.06 9.69 -19.04
C ILE A 330 -11.88 8.50 -19.99
N TRP A 331 -11.41 7.39 -19.43
CA TRP A 331 -11.23 6.10 -20.06
C TRP A 331 -11.52 5.02 -19.03
N ASP A 332 -12.24 3.98 -19.43
CA ASP A 332 -12.50 2.81 -18.59
C ASP A 332 -11.57 1.64 -19.00
N PRO A 333 -11.37 0.65 -18.10
CA PRO A 333 -10.54 -0.51 -18.43
C PRO A 333 -11.31 -1.61 -19.18
N ALA A 334 -12.65 -1.60 -19.11
CA ALA A 334 -13.50 -2.66 -19.67
C ALA A 334 -13.85 -2.36 -21.13
N ILE A 335 -13.30 -3.14 -22.05
CA ILE A 335 -13.54 -2.97 -23.49
C ILE A 335 -14.74 -3.78 -23.95
N GLN A 336 -15.63 -3.14 -24.71
CA GLN A 336 -16.79 -3.82 -25.29
C GLN A 336 -16.36 -4.90 -26.30
N VAL A 337 -16.89 -6.13 -26.10
CA VAL A 337 -16.48 -7.39 -26.75
C VAL A 337 -16.66 -7.45 -28.28
N ASP A 338 -17.42 -6.53 -28.87
CA ASP A 338 -17.70 -6.50 -30.32
C ASP A 338 -17.28 -5.18 -30.99
N ASP A 339 -16.49 -4.33 -30.30
CA ASP A 339 -15.99 -3.08 -30.87
C ASP A 339 -14.62 -3.25 -31.54
N ALA A 340 -14.27 -2.32 -32.44
CA ALA A 340 -13.01 -2.34 -33.18
C ALA A 340 -11.77 -2.33 -32.27
N ALA A 341 -11.84 -1.74 -31.07
CA ALA A 341 -10.76 -1.79 -30.09
C ALA A 341 -10.48 -3.23 -29.61
N PHE A 342 -11.54 -4.00 -29.33
CA PHE A 342 -11.44 -5.39 -28.91
C PHE A 342 -10.89 -6.29 -30.04
N GLU A 343 -11.40 -6.10 -31.25
CA GLU A 343 -10.95 -6.85 -32.44
C GLU A 343 -9.47 -6.65 -32.77
N ARG A 344 -8.93 -5.46 -32.50
CA ARG A 344 -7.48 -5.21 -32.64
C ARG A 344 -6.69 -5.95 -31.57
N ALA A 345 -7.17 -5.94 -30.33
CA ALA A 345 -6.50 -6.60 -29.22
C ALA A 345 -6.40 -8.12 -29.41
N LEU A 346 -7.41 -8.76 -30.01
CA LEU A 346 -7.38 -10.20 -30.31
C LEU A 346 -6.36 -10.61 -31.40
N LYS A 347 -5.86 -9.65 -32.18
CA LYS A 347 -4.91 -9.89 -33.29
C LYS A 347 -3.45 -9.62 -32.93
N MET A 348 -3.22 -9.01 -31.75
CA MET A 348 -1.88 -8.78 -31.20
C MET A 348 -1.42 -10.02 -30.44
#